data_AF-A0A961J6T1-F1
#
_entry.id   AF-A0A961J6T1-F1
#
_cell.length_a   1.000
_cell.length_b   1.000
_cell.length_c   1.000
_cell.angle_alpha   90.00
_cell.angle_beta   90.00
_cell.angle_gamma   90.00
#
_symmetry.space_group_name_H-M   'P 1'
#
loop_
_entity.id
_entity.type
_entity.pdbx_description
1 polymer ?
#
loop_
_entity_poly.entity_id
_entity_poly.type
_entity_poly.pdbx_seq_one_letter_code
_entity_poly.pdbx_strand_id
1 'polypeptide(L)'
;AVPFGMSTEEWQCWIAFGGGQELWDELSGEFGLKSVMCGSTGTQAGGWFNKEMNSPDDFKGLKMRIPGLGGQVLSKMGASTVSLPGGQ
;
A
#
# COMPACT_ATOMS: atom_id res chain seq x y z
N ALA A 1 -3.55 -0.01 1.80
CA ALA A 1 -2.39 0.05 2.71
C ALA A 1 -1.72 1.41 2.58
N VAL A 2 -1.32 1.99 3.71
CA VAL A 2 -0.60 3.28 3.79
C VAL A 2 0.83 2.97 4.26
N PRO A 3 1.89 3.52 3.63
CA PRO A 3 3.27 3.36 4.12
C PRO A 3 3.37 3.80 5.57
N PHE A 4 4.04 2.99 6.41
CA PHE A 4 4.14 3.21 7.86
C PHE A 4 2.77 3.29 8.59
N GLY A 5 1.72 2.71 7.99
CA GLY A 5 0.41 2.60 8.62
C GLY A 5 0.32 1.45 9.61
N MET A 6 -0.92 1.17 10.01
CA MET A 6 -1.27 0.10 10.95
C MET A 6 -0.84 -1.28 10.48
N SER A 7 -0.53 -2.15 11.44
CA SER A 7 -0.44 -3.60 11.25
C SER A 7 -1.81 -4.20 10.88
N THR A 8 -1.83 -5.49 10.57
CA THR A 8 -3.08 -6.16 10.19
C THR A 8 -4.08 -6.19 11.35
N GLU A 9 -3.62 -6.52 12.54
CA GLU A 9 -4.45 -6.58 13.75
C GLU A 9 -4.97 -5.19 14.13
N GLU A 10 -4.12 -4.17 14.08
CA GLU A 10 -4.49 -2.78 14.38
C GLU A 10 -5.54 -2.26 13.40
N TRP A 11 -5.34 -2.49 12.10
CA TRP A 11 -6.29 -2.06 11.07
C TRP A 11 -7.63 -2.79 11.21
N GLN A 12 -7.62 -4.09 11.49
CA GLN A 12 -8.85 -4.86 11.70
C GLN A 12 -9.63 -4.35 12.91
N CYS A 13 -8.95 -4.10 14.03
CA CYS A 13 -9.56 -3.52 15.23
C CYS A 13 -10.12 -2.12 14.97
N TRP A 14 -9.41 -1.29 14.21
CA TRP A 14 -9.87 0.05 13.86
C TRP A 14 -11.15 0.01 13.01
N ILE A 15 -11.23 -0.87 12.01
CA ILE A 15 -12.45 -1.05 11.22
C ILE A 15 -13.60 -1.55 12.10
N ALA A 16 -13.37 -2.56 12.95
CA ALA A 16 -14.42 -3.20 13.72
C ALA A 16 -14.92 -2.38 14.93
N PHE A 17 -14.03 -1.62 15.57
CA PHE A 17 -14.30 -1.00 16.88
C PHE A 17 -13.87 0.47 16.97
N GLY A 18 -13.08 0.96 16.01
CA GLY A 18 -12.46 2.28 16.05
C GLY A 18 -13.11 3.32 15.13
N GLY A 19 -14.32 3.06 14.63
CA GLY A 19 -15.02 3.96 13.71
C GLY A 19 -14.59 3.83 12.24
N GLY A 20 -13.74 2.84 11.91
CA GLY A 20 -13.19 2.72 10.57
C GLY A 20 -14.19 2.22 9.53
N GLN A 21 -15.18 1.40 9.93
CA GLN A 21 -16.23 0.95 9.02
C GLN A 21 -17.17 2.09 8.61
N GLU A 22 -17.50 3.00 9.52
CA GLU A 22 -18.36 4.15 9.28
C GLU A 22 -17.74 5.09 8.24
N LEU A 23 -16.44 5.39 8.38
CA LEU A 23 -15.70 6.18 7.41
C LEU A 23 -15.59 5.48 6.05
N TRP A 24 -15.42 4.15 6.06
CA TRP A 24 -15.36 3.37 4.81
C TRP A 24 -16.72 3.35 4.11
N ASP A 25 -17.81 3.25 4.86
CA ASP A 25 -19.18 3.29 4.35
C ASP A 25 -19.54 4.66 3.79
N GLU A 26 -19.17 5.74 4.48
CA GLU A 26 -19.38 7.12 4.01
C GLU A 26 -18.74 7.32 2.64
N LEU A 27 -17.44 6.99 2.51
CA LEU A 27 -16.71 7.13 1.25
C LEU A 27 -17.25 6.20 0.15
N SER A 28 -17.54 4.93 0.48
CA SER A 28 -18.01 3.96 -0.53
C SER A 28 -19.44 4.24 -0.99
N GLY A 29 -20.26 4.82 -0.10
CA GLY A 29 -21.65 5.18 -0.36
C GLY A 29 -21.80 6.23 -1.45
N GLU A 30 -20.81 7.12 -1.64
CA GLU A 30 -20.76 8.07 -2.76
C GLU A 30 -20.79 7.39 -4.14
N PHE A 31 -20.38 6.12 -4.19
CA PHE A 31 -20.36 5.29 -5.40
C PHE A 31 -21.47 4.23 -5.43
N GLY A 32 -22.41 4.25 -4.47
CA GLY A 32 -23.45 3.23 -4.33
C GLY A 32 -22.92 1.86 -3.90
N LEU A 33 -21.76 1.81 -3.24
CA LEU A 33 -21.10 0.58 -2.83
C LEU A 33 -21.16 0.39 -1.30
N LYS A 34 -21.27 -0.86 -0.87
CA LYS A 34 -21.04 -1.27 0.53
C LYS A 34 -19.73 -2.03 0.61
N SER A 35 -18.75 -1.45 1.29
CA SER A 35 -17.45 -2.08 1.47
C SER A 35 -17.45 -2.97 2.71
N VAL A 36 -16.90 -4.17 2.56
CA VAL A 36 -16.79 -5.15 3.64
C VAL A 36 -15.37 -5.70 3.64
N MET A 37 -14.78 -5.82 4.82
CA MET A 37 -13.48 -6.41 4.98
C MET A 37 -13.48 -7.89 4.53
N CYS A 38 -12.56 -8.26 3.64
CA CYS A 38 -12.50 -9.61 3.07
C CYS A 38 -11.13 -10.30 3.20
N GLY A 39 -10.16 -9.68 3.87
CA GLY A 39 -8.86 -10.27 4.14
C GLY A 39 -7.72 -9.25 4.24
N SER A 40 -6.55 -9.74 4.68
CA SER A 40 -5.29 -9.00 4.69
C SER A 40 -4.15 -9.94 4.31
N THR A 41 -3.14 -9.42 3.63
CA THR A 41 -1.90 -10.15 3.33
C THR A 41 -0.87 -10.09 4.45
N GLY A 42 -1.12 -9.31 5.51
CA GLY A 42 -0.08 -8.97 6.48
C GLY A 42 0.92 -7.96 5.94
N THR A 43 2.00 -7.77 6.69
CA THR A 43 3.18 -7.01 6.25
C THR A 43 3.76 -7.65 4.99
N GLN A 44 3.88 -6.86 3.92
CA GLN A 44 4.47 -7.32 2.66
C GLN A 44 5.99 -7.15 2.68
N ALA A 45 6.69 -7.99 1.92
CA ALA A 45 8.12 -7.83 1.70
C ALA A 45 8.42 -6.54 0.91
N GLY A 46 9.63 -5.99 1.09
CA GLY A 46 10.06 -4.73 0.45
C GLY A 46 10.30 -4.81 -1.06
N GLY A 47 10.15 -5.99 -1.66
CA GLY A 47 10.36 -6.25 -3.07
C GLY A 47 11.56 -7.15 -3.35
N TRP A 48 11.81 -7.36 -4.64
CA TRP A 48 12.93 -8.15 -5.15
C TRP A 48 13.83 -7.25 -5.98
N PHE A 49 15.14 -7.31 -5.73
CA PHE A 49 16.13 -6.41 -6.33
C PHE A 49 17.27 -7.22 -6.94
N ASN A 50 17.79 -6.75 -8.06
CA ASN A 50 18.94 -7.35 -8.76
C ASN A 50 20.30 -6.78 -8.30
N LYS A 51 20.27 -5.82 -7.38
CA LYS A 51 21.41 -5.22 -6.70
C LYS A 51 21.05 -5.02 -5.23
N GLU A 52 22.06 -4.95 -4.37
CA GLU A 52 21.85 -4.55 -2.98
C GLU A 52 21.39 -3.09 -2.88
N MET A 53 20.57 -2.82 -1.86
CA MET A 53 20.01 -1.50 -1.57
C MET A 53 20.52 -1.07 -0.20
N ASN A 54 21.53 -0.20 -0.16
CA ASN A 54 22.27 0.13 1.06
C ASN A 54 22.02 1.57 1.53
N SER A 55 21.52 2.43 0.64
CA SER A 55 21.29 3.85 0.94
C SER A 55 20.03 4.38 0.24
N PRO A 56 19.47 5.51 0.70
CA PRO A 56 18.36 6.17 0.01
C PRO A 56 18.68 6.56 -1.44
N ASP A 57 19.95 6.81 -1.77
CA ASP A 57 20.37 7.17 -3.13
C ASP A 57 20.21 6.01 -4.12
N ASP A 58 20.18 4.76 -3.64
CA ASP A 58 20.02 3.59 -4.50
C ASP A 58 18.64 3.52 -5.19
N PHE A 59 17.65 4.26 -4.67
CA PHE A 59 16.32 4.40 -5.27
C PHE A 59 16.31 5.34 -6.48
N LYS A 60 17.29 6.24 -6.62
CA LYS A 60 17.35 7.18 -7.76
C LYS A 60 17.55 6.41 -9.06
N GLY A 61 16.61 6.57 -10.00
CA GLY A 61 16.61 5.88 -11.29
C GLY A 61 16.22 4.39 -11.20
N LEU A 62 15.90 3.86 -10.01
CA LEU A 62 15.42 2.49 -9.86
C LEU A 62 14.08 2.34 -10.59
N LYS A 63 14.00 1.41 -11.53
CA LYS A 63 12.73 0.99 -12.15
C LYS A 63 12.13 -0.13 -11.31
N MET A 64 10.97 0.11 -10.68
CA MET A 64 10.37 -0.83 -9.75
C MET A 64 8.87 -0.97 -9.98
N ARG A 65 8.39 -2.22 -10.02
CA ARG A 65 6.95 -2.51 -9.97
C ARG A 65 6.48 -2.42 -8.52
N ILE A 66 5.74 -1.37 -8.20
CA ILE A 66 5.18 -1.13 -6.86
C ILE A 66 3.91 -0.29 -6.98
N PRO A 67 2.71 -0.88 -6.77
CA PRO A 67 1.46 -0.15 -6.85
C PRO A 67 1.16 0.66 -5.58
N GLY A 68 0.19 1.57 -5.67
CA GLY A 68 -0.37 2.29 -4.53
C GLY A 68 0.54 3.39 -3.96
N LEU A 69 0.26 3.79 -2.71
CA LEU A 69 0.91 4.92 -2.06
C LEU A 69 2.42 4.72 -1.84
N GLY A 70 2.87 3.47 -1.65
CA GLY A 70 4.30 3.16 -1.55
C GLY A 70 5.07 3.55 -2.81
N GLY A 71 4.48 3.33 -4.00
CA GLY A 71 5.08 3.76 -5.26
C GLY A 71 5.17 5.28 -5.41
N GLN A 72 4.18 6.01 -4.89
CA GLN A 72 4.23 7.49 -4.88
C GLN A 72 5.35 8.01 -3.95
N VAL A 73 5.55 7.37 -2.80
CA VAL A 73 6.66 7.71 -1.89
C VAL A 73 8.01 7.45 -2.57
N LEU A 74 8.20 6.26 -3.17
CA LEU A 74 9.46 5.94 -3.85
C LEU A 74 9.69 6.81 -5.10
N SER A 75 8.64 7.21 -5.80
CA SER A 75 8.75 8.18 -6.91
C SER A 75 9.33 9.51 -6.45
N LYS A 76 8.92 10.01 -5.26
CA LYS A 76 9.51 11.21 -4.66
C LYS A 76 10.98 11.04 -4.27
N MET A 77 11.43 9.80 -4.05
CA MET A 77 12.84 9.46 -3.82
C MET A 77 13.65 9.30 -5.13
N GLY A 78 13.02 9.48 -6.30
CA GLY A 78 13.68 9.40 -7.60
C GLY A 78 13.57 8.04 -8.30
N ALA A 79 12.78 7.11 -7.76
CA ALA A 79 12.48 5.86 -8.45
C ALA A 79 11.48 6.09 -9.59
N SER A 80 11.58 5.28 -10.64
CA SER A 80 10.57 5.18 -11.70
C SER A 80 9.64 4.01 -11.39
N THR A 81 8.51 4.29 -10.74
CA THR A 81 7.57 3.23 -10.33
C THR A 81 6.52 2.92 -11.39
N VAL A 82 6.17 1.65 -11.55
CA VAL A 82 5.11 1.18 -12.46
C VAL A 82 4.07 0.33 -11.72
N SER A 83 2.81 0.45 -12.13
CA SER A 83 1.71 -0.39 -11.65
C SER A 83 1.36 -1.41 -12.72
N LEU A 84 1.66 -2.68 -12.46
CA LEU A 84 1.38 -3.80 -13.37
C LEU A 84 0.59 -4.91 -12.65
N PRO A 85 -0.34 -5.60 -13.34
CA PRO A 85 -0.99 -6.80 -12.82
C PRO A 85 0.03 -7.87 -12.40
N GLY A 86 -0.32 -8.73 -11.44
CA GLY A 86 0.64 -9.71 -10.90
C GLY A 86 1.09 -10.81 -11.88
N GLY A 87 0.37 -11.02 -12.98
CA GLY A 87 0.69 -12.02 -14.01
C GLY A 87 1.39 -11.46 -15.24
N GLN A 88 1.77 -10.19 -15.24
CA GLN A 88 2.55 -9.53 -16.31
C GLN A 88 3.93 -9.16 -15.78
#